data_AF-A0A7V5YXT4-F1
#
_entry.id   AF-A0A7V5YXT4-F1
#
_cell.length_a   1.000
_cell.length_b   1.000
_cell.length_c   1.000
_cell.angle_alpha   90.00
_cell.angle_beta   90.00
_cell.angle_gamma   90.00
#
_symmetry.space_group_name_H-M   'P 1'
#
loop_
_entity.id
_entity.type
_entity.pdbx_description
1 polymer ?
#
loop_
_entity_poly.entity_id
_entity_poly.type
_entity_poly.pdbx_seq_one_letter_code
_entity_poly.pdbx_strand_id
1 'polypeptide(L)'
;MEPMEGLFPDGDILFLAQTAMPGRDDYERVVALIRHDPDFIDALLNDERVLQRLIADEQAPVRVTPRLFFTALLMRARKDLQAGLYTMEHRQHQNVAIFDAQQAAQLLADRAVRNYLAEMLASFTRVQSVSRRTQVRKGVWHRQRFSDLDIDSLIRYGNAVGKERRFDIYKRIADVCLFLAGMFPEYVEAQARYPFSHFRRSLEDYEREGRAFYGLAAGHQGAQDPQLTAALATLAENFTLAEKPLTFVSDRYLHLRKHTLFDL
;
A
#
# COMPACT_ATOMS: atom_id res chain seq x y z
N MET A 1 -30.37 1.67 5.92
CA MET A 1 -29.60 0.44 5.68
C MET A 1 -28.72 0.76 4.49
N GLU A 2 -27.49 1.21 4.73
CA GLU A 2 -26.56 1.48 3.64
C GLU A 2 -26.34 0.17 2.86
N PRO A 3 -26.27 0.20 1.53
CA PRO A 3 -25.94 -0.98 0.77
C PRO A 3 -24.55 -1.43 1.23
N MET A 4 -24.46 -2.67 1.72
CA MET A 4 -23.21 -3.29 2.10
C MET A 4 -22.41 -3.51 0.81
N GLU A 5 -21.64 -2.50 0.40
CA GLU A 5 -20.83 -2.55 -0.82
C GLU A 5 -19.94 -3.80 -0.75
N GLY A 6 -20.03 -4.64 -1.78
CA GLY A 6 -19.21 -5.84 -1.89
C GLY A 6 -17.73 -5.46 -1.87
N LEU A 7 -16.88 -6.37 -1.40
CA LEU A 7 -15.46 -6.06 -1.19
C LEU A 7 -14.89 -5.42 -2.45
N PHE A 8 -15.04 -6.06 -3.62
CA PHE A 8 -14.63 -5.61 -4.95
C PHE A 8 -15.82 -5.24 -5.85
N PRO A 9 -15.64 -4.35 -6.85
CA PRO A 9 -16.66 -4.07 -7.85
C PRO A 9 -16.95 -5.30 -8.72
N ASP A 10 -18.17 -5.37 -9.25
CA ASP A 10 -18.66 -6.52 -10.03
C ASP A 10 -17.77 -6.85 -11.24
N GLY A 11 -17.11 -5.85 -11.85
CA GLY A 11 -16.15 -6.06 -12.94
C GLY A 11 -14.89 -6.83 -12.54
N ASP A 12 -14.36 -6.60 -11.33
CA ASP A 12 -13.22 -7.35 -10.79
C ASP A 12 -13.63 -8.79 -10.51
N ILE A 13 -14.81 -8.97 -9.91
CA ILE A 13 -15.37 -10.29 -9.59
C ILE A 13 -15.61 -11.09 -10.88
N LEU A 14 -16.14 -10.44 -11.91
CA LEU A 14 -16.33 -11.04 -13.23
C LEU A 14 -15.00 -11.50 -13.83
N PHE A 15 -13.96 -10.68 -13.75
CA PHE A 15 -12.62 -11.04 -14.22
C PHE A 15 -12.08 -12.29 -13.51
N LEU A 16 -12.22 -12.37 -12.18
CA LEU A 16 -11.83 -13.52 -11.39
C LEU A 16 -12.59 -14.77 -11.84
N ALA A 17 -13.92 -14.69 -11.92
CA ALA A 17 -14.79 -15.80 -12.28
C ALA A 17 -14.50 -16.32 -13.70
N GLN A 18 -14.35 -15.43 -14.69
CA GLN A 18 -14.02 -15.82 -16.06
C GLN A 18 -12.66 -16.50 -16.19
N THR A 19 -11.72 -16.15 -15.32
CA THR A 19 -10.36 -16.70 -15.37
C THR A 19 -10.27 -18.05 -14.65
N ALA A 20 -10.87 -18.17 -13.46
CA ALA A 20 -10.84 -19.38 -12.66
C ALA A 20 -11.89 -20.43 -13.09
N MET A 21 -12.99 -20.01 -13.72
CA MET A 21 -14.08 -20.90 -14.11
C MET A 21 -14.44 -20.68 -15.59
N PRO A 22 -13.51 -20.97 -16.52
CA PRO A 22 -13.74 -20.72 -17.95
C PRO A 22 -14.86 -21.60 -18.51
N GLY A 23 -15.54 -21.10 -19.56
CA GLY A 23 -16.58 -21.85 -20.28
C GLY A 23 -17.95 -21.87 -19.62
N ARG A 24 -18.20 -21.01 -18.62
CA ARG A 24 -19.55 -20.78 -18.09
C ARG A 24 -20.30 -19.75 -18.93
N ASP A 25 -21.62 -19.89 -18.96
CA ASP A 25 -22.53 -18.92 -19.62
C ASP A 25 -23.29 -18.05 -18.61
N ASP A 26 -23.21 -18.38 -17.31
CA ASP A 26 -24.02 -17.79 -16.23
C ASP A 26 -23.22 -16.85 -15.29
N TYR A 27 -22.22 -16.14 -15.81
CA TYR A 27 -21.33 -15.30 -14.99
C TYR A 27 -22.06 -14.22 -14.18
N GLU A 28 -23.13 -13.63 -14.70
CA GLU A 28 -23.91 -12.63 -13.94
C GLU A 28 -24.45 -13.22 -12.63
N ARG A 29 -24.95 -14.46 -12.68
CA ARG A 29 -25.44 -15.16 -11.49
C ARG A 29 -24.29 -15.52 -10.55
N VAL A 30 -23.15 -15.95 -11.09
CA VAL A 30 -21.96 -16.24 -10.29
C VAL A 30 -21.49 -14.99 -9.54
N VAL A 31 -21.34 -13.86 -10.22
CA VAL A 31 -20.95 -12.57 -9.61
C VAL A 31 -21.91 -12.19 -8.49
N ALA A 32 -23.22 -12.28 -8.73
CA ALA A 32 -24.23 -11.97 -7.72
C ALA A 32 -24.15 -12.86 -6.47
N LEU A 33 -23.77 -14.14 -6.63
CA LEU A 33 -23.62 -15.08 -5.52
C LEU A 33 -22.34 -14.83 -4.71
N ILE A 34 -21.24 -14.47 -5.36
CA ILE A 34 -19.91 -14.42 -4.71
C ILE A 34 -19.52 -13.04 -4.20
N ARG A 35 -20.20 -11.96 -4.62
CA ARG A 35 -19.85 -10.57 -4.26
C ARG A 35 -19.85 -10.27 -2.75
N HIS A 36 -20.52 -11.10 -1.95
CA HIS A 36 -20.57 -11.00 -0.49
C HIS A 36 -19.87 -12.17 0.22
N ASP A 37 -19.14 -13.01 -0.52
CA ASP A 37 -18.38 -14.13 0.02
C ASP A 37 -16.87 -13.84 -0.09
N PRO A 38 -16.28 -13.17 0.91
CA PRO A 38 -14.86 -12.81 0.88
C PRO A 38 -13.94 -14.04 0.89
N ASP A 39 -14.38 -15.18 1.44
CA ASP A 39 -13.59 -16.42 1.47
C ASP A 39 -13.53 -17.04 0.07
N PHE A 40 -14.64 -17.02 -0.66
CA PHE A 40 -14.67 -17.47 -2.05
C PHE A 40 -13.83 -16.55 -2.95
N ILE A 41 -13.91 -15.24 -2.77
CA ILE A 41 -13.06 -14.28 -3.50
C ILE A 41 -11.57 -14.55 -3.22
N ASP A 42 -11.19 -14.76 -1.95
CA ASP A 42 -9.82 -15.14 -1.58
C ASP A 42 -9.40 -16.47 -2.22
N ALA A 43 -10.31 -17.43 -2.35
CA ALA A 43 -10.05 -18.69 -3.04
C ALA A 43 -9.77 -18.48 -4.54
N LEU A 44 -10.57 -17.65 -5.21
CA LEU A 44 -10.35 -17.30 -6.62
C LEU A 44 -9.03 -16.54 -6.82
N LEU A 45 -8.67 -15.63 -5.92
CA LEU A 45 -7.41 -14.89 -5.98
C LEU A 45 -6.19 -15.79 -5.78
N ASN A 46 -6.33 -16.92 -5.09
CA ASN A 46 -5.27 -17.93 -4.96
C ASN A 46 -5.19 -18.89 -6.16
N ASP A 47 -6.12 -18.82 -7.12
CA ASP A 47 -6.08 -19.65 -8.32
C ASP A 47 -4.86 -19.27 -9.17
N GLU A 48 -4.04 -20.26 -9.53
CA GLU A 48 -2.79 -20.03 -10.26
C GLU A 48 -3.05 -19.38 -11.64
N ARG A 49 -4.19 -19.65 -12.28
CA ARG A 49 -4.56 -19.02 -13.56
C ARG A 49 -4.86 -17.54 -13.39
N VAL A 50 -5.53 -17.17 -12.30
CA VAL A 50 -5.80 -15.77 -11.95
C VAL A 50 -4.48 -15.03 -11.70
N LEU A 51 -3.60 -15.61 -10.88
CA LEU A 51 -2.30 -15.01 -10.58
C LEU A 51 -1.43 -14.87 -11.83
N GLN A 52 -1.34 -15.92 -12.65
CA GLN A 52 -0.59 -15.86 -13.91
C GLN A 52 -1.17 -14.80 -14.85
N ARG A 53 -2.49 -14.73 -15.00
CA ARG A 53 -3.12 -13.73 -15.86
C ARG A 53 -2.90 -12.30 -15.35
N LEU A 54 -2.94 -12.08 -14.04
CA LEU A 54 -2.72 -10.75 -13.45
C LEU A 54 -1.25 -10.30 -13.52
N ILE A 55 -0.31 -11.21 -13.32
CA ILE A 55 1.13 -10.87 -13.25
C ILE A 55 1.77 -10.86 -14.65
N ALA A 56 1.40 -11.78 -15.53
CA ALA A 56 2.02 -11.93 -16.85
C ALA A 56 1.45 -10.98 -17.90
N ASP A 57 0.16 -10.61 -17.82
CA ASP A 57 -0.45 -9.66 -18.76
C ASP A 57 0.00 -8.23 -18.42
N GLU A 58 0.75 -7.59 -19.32
CA GLU A 58 1.19 -6.20 -19.12
C GLU A 58 0.02 -5.22 -18.99
N GLN A 59 -1.15 -5.59 -19.54
CA GLN A 59 -2.37 -4.80 -19.52
C GLN A 59 -3.28 -5.14 -18.33
N ALA A 60 -2.93 -6.12 -17.48
CA ALA A 60 -3.74 -6.47 -16.32
C ALA A 60 -4.07 -5.28 -15.39
N PRO A 61 -3.13 -4.37 -15.05
CA PRO A 61 -3.43 -3.21 -14.21
C PRO A 61 -4.47 -2.25 -14.80
N VAL A 62 -4.75 -2.34 -16.11
CA VAL A 62 -5.76 -1.52 -16.81
C VAL A 62 -7.13 -2.21 -16.80
N ARG A 63 -7.18 -3.53 -16.62
CA ARG A 63 -8.40 -4.35 -16.75
C ARG A 63 -9.10 -4.61 -15.42
N VAL A 64 -8.39 -4.50 -14.31
CA VAL A 64 -8.91 -4.68 -12.95
C VAL A 64 -8.59 -3.45 -12.11
N THR A 65 -9.28 -3.29 -10.98
CA THR A 65 -8.92 -2.20 -10.07
C THR A 65 -7.50 -2.39 -9.51
N PRO A 66 -6.76 -1.30 -9.23
CA PRO A 66 -5.44 -1.38 -8.60
C PRO A 66 -5.45 -2.17 -7.30
N ARG A 67 -6.54 -2.07 -6.53
CA ARG A 67 -6.67 -2.80 -5.27
C ARG A 67 -6.76 -4.31 -5.47
N LEU A 68 -7.50 -4.79 -6.48
CA LEU A 68 -7.52 -6.22 -6.82
C LEU A 68 -6.14 -6.69 -7.23
N PHE A 69 -5.48 -5.92 -8.10
CA PHE A 69 -4.13 -6.21 -8.57
C PHE A 69 -3.14 -6.35 -7.41
N PHE A 70 -3.08 -5.38 -6.49
CA PHE A 70 -2.19 -5.48 -5.32
C PHE A 70 -2.59 -6.56 -4.33
N THR A 71 -3.88 -6.86 -4.17
CA THR A 71 -4.33 -7.99 -3.34
C THR A 71 -3.75 -9.29 -3.89
N ALA A 72 -3.87 -9.53 -5.20
CA ALA A 72 -3.30 -10.71 -5.85
C ALA A 72 -1.77 -10.79 -5.71
N LEU A 73 -1.07 -9.66 -5.88
CA LEU A 73 0.39 -9.60 -5.71
C LEU A 73 0.82 -9.92 -4.27
N LEU A 74 0.13 -9.37 -3.26
CA LEU A 74 0.42 -9.64 -1.85
C LEU A 74 0.11 -11.11 -1.49
N MET A 75 -0.96 -11.69 -2.04
CA MET A 75 -1.26 -13.11 -1.85
C MET A 75 -0.19 -14.01 -2.47
N ARG A 76 0.31 -13.65 -3.66
CA ARG A 76 1.42 -14.35 -4.30
C ARG A 76 2.72 -14.19 -3.50
N ALA A 77 3.04 -12.97 -3.07
CA ALA A 77 4.20 -12.67 -2.24
C ALA A 77 4.19 -13.50 -0.96
N ARG A 78 3.02 -13.61 -0.29
CA ARG A 78 2.86 -14.48 0.88
C ARG A 78 3.26 -15.92 0.57
N LYS A 79 2.71 -16.51 -0.51
CA LYS A 79 3.01 -17.90 -0.91
C LYS A 79 4.49 -18.11 -1.18
N ASP A 80 5.12 -17.17 -1.89
CA ASP A 80 6.53 -17.26 -2.25
C ASP A 80 7.45 -17.01 -1.03
N LEU A 81 7.08 -16.12 -0.10
CA LEU A 81 7.77 -15.90 1.18
C LEU A 81 7.66 -17.10 2.12
N GLN A 82 6.50 -17.78 2.15
CA GLN A 82 6.32 -19.04 2.90
C GLN A 82 7.22 -20.17 2.39
N ALA A 83 7.50 -20.18 1.08
CA ALA A 83 8.44 -21.14 0.49
C ALA A 83 9.92 -20.71 0.64
N GLY A 84 10.17 -19.43 0.93
CA GLY A 84 11.49 -18.85 1.09
C GLY A 84 12.09 -19.02 2.48
N LEU A 85 13.41 -18.81 2.57
CA LEU A 85 14.17 -18.86 3.84
C LEU A 85 14.54 -17.48 4.37
N TYR A 86 14.62 -16.47 3.51
CA TYR A 86 15.08 -15.13 3.86
C TYR A 86 14.35 -14.04 3.05
N THR A 87 14.40 -12.82 3.57
CA THR A 87 14.04 -11.58 2.89
C THR A 87 15.30 -10.77 2.62
N MET A 88 15.27 -9.89 1.63
CA MET A 88 16.37 -8.97 1.36
C MET A 88 16.07 -7.63 2.03
N GLU A 89 17.05 -7.09 2.74
CA GLU A 89 16.98 -5.77 3.34
C GLU A 89 18.03 -4.86 2.70
N HIS A 90 17.61 -3.68 2.25
CA HIS A 90 18.45 -2.68 1.59
C HIS A 90 18.82 -1.60 2.64
N ARG A 91 20.00 -1.71 3.25
CA ARG A 91 20.51 -0.68 4.18
C ARG A 91 21.90 -0.22 3.77
N GLN A 92 22.13 1.09 3.79
CA GLN A 92 23.45 1.69 3.61
C GLN A 92 24.18 1.16 2.36
N HIS A 93 23.46 1.06 1.23
CA HIS A 93 23.99 0.50 -0.03
C HIS A 93 24.39 -0.97 0.01
N GLN A 94 23.94 -1.73 1.01
CA GLN A 94 24.16 -3.17 1.13
C GLN A 94 22.84 -3.93 1.14
N ASN A 95 22.85 -5.09 0.47
CA ASN A 95 21.72 -6.00 0.43
C ASN A 95 22.01 -7.15 1.39
N VAL A 96 21.29 -7.22 2.49
CA VAL A 96 21.50 -8.20 3.55
C VAL A 96 20.34 -9.19 3.57
N ALA A 97 20.66 -10.50 3.59
CA ALA A 97 19.66 -11.54 3.75
C ALA A 97 19.27 -11.67 5.23
N ILE A 98 17.99 -11.48 5.55
CA ILE A 98 17.45 -11.68 6.90
C ILE A 98 16.51 -12.87 6.91
N PHE A 99 16.72 -13.80 7.85
CA PHE A 99 15.98 -15.06 7.96
C PHE A 99 14.62 -14.87 8.63
N ASP A 100 13.77 -14.02 8.06
CA ASP A 100 12.45 -13.70 8.58
C ASP A 100 11.32 -13.75 7.55
N ALA A 101 11.53 -14.50 6.47
CA ALA A 101 10.52 -14.70 5.42
C ALA A 101 9.22 -15.30 5.96
N GLN A 102 9.31 -16.20 6.94
CA GLN A 102 8.13 -16.81 7.57
C GLN A 102 7.32 -15.79 8.39
N GLN A 103 7.99 -14.89 9.11
CA GLN A 103 7.35 -13.83 9.88
C GLN A 103 6.67 -12.83 8.95
N ALA A 104 7.33 -12.44 7.84
CA ALA A 104 6.75 -11.57 6.83
C ALA A 104 5.52 -12.22 6.16
N ALA A 105 5.59 -13.52 5.85
CA ALA A 105 4.46 -14.27 5.35
C ALA A 105 3.30 -14.37 6.37
N GLN A 106 3.61 -14.56 7.65
CA GLN A 106 2.62 -14.61 8.72
C GLN A 106 1.91 -13.27 8.88
N LEU A 107 2.63 -12.14 8.76
CA LEU A 107 2.06 -10.81 8.74
C LEU A 107 1.04 -10.65 7.58
N LEU A 108 1.38 -11.12 6.37
CA LEU A 108 0.46 -11.11 5.23
C LEU A 108 -0.69 -12.12 5.32
N ALA A 109 -0.62 -13.08 6.26
CA ALA A 109 -1.70 -14.02 6.49
C ALA A 109 -2.90 -13.35 7.19
N ASP A 110 -2.66 -12.28 7.96
CA ASP A 110 -3.71 -11.42 8.49
C ASP A 110 -4.44 -10.71 7.35
N ARG A 111 -5.74 -11.02 7.19
CA ARG A 111 -6.58 -10.46 6.13
C ARG A 111 -6.75 -8.95 6.25
N ALA A 112 -6.87 -8.42 7.48
CA ALA A 112 -7.05 -6.97 7.68
C ALA A 112 -5.79 -6.21 7.27
N VAL A 113 -4.61 -6.70 7.68
CA VAL A 113 -3.32 -6.13 7.25
C VAL A 113 -3.15 -6.23 5.75
N ARG A 114 -3.41 -7.40 5.15
CA ARG A 114 -3.27 -7.60 3.70
C ARG A 114 -4.20 -6.68 2.89
N ASN A 115 -5.47 -6.58 3.29
CA ASN A 115 -6.44 -5.71 2.64
C ASN A 115 -6.03 -4.24 2.77
N TYR A 116 -5.56 -3.85 3.96
CA TYR A 116 -5.05 -2.51 4.21
C TYR A 116 -3.87 -2.17 3.30
N LEU A 117 -2.86 -3.05 3.22
CA LEU A 117 -1.69 -2.84 2.37
C LEU A 117 -2.07 -2.74 0.89
N ALA A 118 -3.03 -3.56 0.43
CA ALA A 118 -3.52 -3.49 -0.95
C ALA A 118 -4.22 -2.16 -1.26
N GLU A 119 -5.05 -1.66 -0.33
CA GLU A 119 -5.70 -0.35 -0.43
C GLU A 119 -4.67 0.78 -0.40
N MET A 120 -3.69 0.70 0.50
CA MET A 120 -2.62 1.68 0.63
C MET A 120 -1.80 1.79 -0.65
N LEU A 121 -1.37 0.66 -1.23
CA LEU A 121 -0.67 0.63 -2.52
C LEU A 121 -1.55 1.18 -3.66
N ALA A 122 -2.83 0.80 -3.72
CA ALA A 122 -3.77 1.32 -4.70
C ALA A 122 -3.90 2.86 -4.62
N SER A 123 -3.83 3.43 -3.42
CA SER A 123 -3.91 4.89 -3.22
C SER A 123 -2.74 5.66 -3.85
N PHE A 124 -1.62 5.00 -4.16
CA PHE A 124 -0.44 5.61 -4.77
C PHE A 124 -0.41 5.49 -6.30
N THR A 125 -1.28 4.70 -6.93
CA THR A 125 -1.27 4.58 -8.41
C THR A 125 -1.83 5.80 -9.14
N ARG A 126 -2.36 6.79 -8.39
CA ARG A 126 -2.79 8.09 -8.91
C ARG A 126 -2.26 9.17 -7.98
N VAL A 127 -0.96 9.46 -8.07
CA VAL A 127 -0.35 10.51 -7.23
C VAL A 127 -0.93 11.87 -7.62
N GLN A 128 -1.79 12.45 -6.78
CA GLN A 128 -2.29 13.80 -6.96
C GLN A 128 -1.30 14.79 -6.31
N SER A 129 -0.68 15.66 -7.10
CA SER A 129 0.05 16.82 -6.57
C SER A 129 -0.89 18.03 -6.50
N VAL A 130 -1.21 18.52 -5.29
CA VAL A 130 -2.03 19.73 -5.13
C VAL A 130 -1.13 20.93 -4.83
N SER A 131 -1.21 21.99 -5.65
CA SER A 131 -0.54 23.26 -5.38
C SER A 131 -1.48 24.25 -4.70
N ARG A 132 -1.12 24.76 -3.51
CA ARG A 132 -1.83 25.86 -2.84
C ARG A 132 -0.94 27.10 -2.74
N ARG A 133 -1.53 28.27 -2.98
CA ARG A 133 -0.87 29.56 -2.75
C ARG A 133 -1.12 29.99 -1.32
N THR A 134 -0.07 30.07 -0.52
CA THR A 134 -0.11 30.58 0.86
C THR A 134 0.54 31.95 0.91
N GLN A 135 -0.13 32.90 1.55
CA GLN A 135 0.43 34.24 1.75
C GLN A 135 1.37 34.19 2.95
N VAL A 136 2.67 34.33 2.70
CA VAL A 136 3.70 34.23 3.76
C VAL A 136 3.92 35.60 4.40
N ARG A 137 3.76 36.68 3.63
CA ARG A 137 3.80 38.08 4.08
C ARG A 137 2.85 38.92 3.22
N LYS A 138 2.49 40.12 3.69
CA LYS A 138 1.61 41.04 2.94
C LYS A 138 2.19 41.28 1.53
N GLY A 139 1.46 40.84 0.50
CA GLY A 139 1.89 40.94 -0.91
C GLY A 139 2.84 39.84 -1.43
N VAL A 140 3.37 38.97 -0.57
CA VAL A 140 4.26 37.85 -0.98
C VAL A 140 3.49 36.53 -0.93
N TRP A 141 3.18 36.01 -2.10
CA TRP A 141 2.52 34.71 -2.27
C TRP A 141 3.55 33.63 -2.56
N HIS A 142 3.61 32.62 -1.70
CA HIS A 142 4.40 31.43 -1.95
C HIS A 142 3.49 30.37 -2.55
N ARG A 143 3.82 29.86 -3.75
CA ARG A 143 3.16 28.66 -4.29
C ARG A 143 3.81 27.45 -3.63
N GLN A 144 3.17 26.88 -2.62
CA GLN A 144 3.61 25.62 -2.02
C GLN A 144 2.97 24.47 -2.81
N ARG A 145 3.82 23.64 -3.41
CA ARG A 145 3.40 22.35 -3.97
C ARG A 145 3.41 21.37 -2.80
N PHE A 146 2.23 20.87 -2.42
CA PHE A 146 2.16 19.72 -1.53
C PHE A 146 2.30 18.49 -2.43
N SER A 147 3.43 17.80 -2.30
CA SER A 147 3.53 16.44 -2.80
C SER A 147 2.87 15.55 -1.76
N ASP A 148 1.97 14.67 -2.19
CA ASP A 148 1.40 13.63 -1.33
C ASP A 148 2.46 12.69 -0.75
N LEU A 149 3.69 12.75 -1.24
CA LEU A 149 4.84 11.95 -0.80
C LEU A 149 5.81 12.74 0.10
N ASP A 150 5.59 14.04 0.32
CA ASP A 150 6.41 14.87 1.21
C ASP A 150 5.85 14.83 2.63
N ILE A 151 6.42 13.95 3.46
CA ILE A 151 5.94 13.75 4.83
C ILE A 151 6.12 14.99 5.71
N ASP A 152 7.12 15.86 5.45
CA ASP A 152 7.27 17.11 6.22
C ASP A 152 6.13 18.09 5.94
N SER A 153 5.72 18.18 4.68
CA SER A 153 4.57 18.98 4.29
C SER A 153 3.28 18.42 4.90
N LEU A 154 3.12 17.10 4.95
CA LEU A 154 1.98 16.44 5.59
C LEU A 154 1.96 16.66 7.12
N ILE A 155 3.11 16.55 7.79
CA ILE A 155 3.23 16.81 9.24
C ILE A 155 2.85 18.26 9.56
N ARG A 156 3.39 19.23 8.80
CA ARG A 156 3.03 20.64 8.96
C ARG A 156 1.53 20.88 8.75
N TYR A 157 0.94 20.22 7.75
CA TYR A 157 -0.49 20.29 7.48
C TYR A 157 -1.32 19.68 8.62
N GLY A 158 -0.93 18.52 9.14
CA GLY A 158 -1.55 17.84 10.28
C GLY A 158 -1.60 18.70 11.54
N ASN A 159 -0.52 19.44 11.80
CA ASN A 159 -0.45 20.38 12.93
C ASN A 159 -1.35 21.60 12.76
N ALA A 160 -1.71 21.97 11.52
CA ALA A 160 -2.56 23.12 11.21
C ALA A 160 -4.06 22.80 11.14
N VAL A 161 -4.46 21.51 11.05
CA VAL A 161 -5.88 21.12 11.00
C VAL A 161 -6.46 20.84 12.39
N GLY A 162 -7.79 20.96 12.49
CA GLY A 162 -8.55 20.58 13.67
C GLY A 162 -8.46 19.08 13.97
N LYS A 163 -8.65 18.71 15.24
CA LYS A 163 -8.44 17.34 15.76
C LYS A 163 -9.20 16.27 14.98
N GLU A 164 -10.42 16.57 14.52
CA GLU A 164 -11.26 15.60 13.83
C GLU A 164 -10.70 15.09 12.49
N ARG A 165 -9.88 15.90 11.80
CA ARG A 165 -9.24 15.51 10.53
C ARG A 165 -7.84 14.93 10.69
N ARG A 166 -7.36 14.75 11.93
CA ARG A 166 -5.99 14.28 12.17
C ARG A 166 -5.81 12.81 11.87
N PHE A 167 -6.86 12.00 12.03
CA PHE A 167 -6.81 10.57 11.71
C PHE A 167 -6.32 10.33 10.28
N ASP A 168 -7.01 10.90 9.27
CA ASP A 168 -6.68 10.71 7.87
C ASP A 168 -5.25 11.18 7.54
N ILE A 169 -4.81 12.26 8.17
CA ILE A 169 -3.47 12.81 7.96
C ILE A 169 -2.40 11.93 8.60
N TYR A 170 -2.62 11.46 9.84
CA TYR A 170 -1.69 10.54 10.51
C TYR A 170 -1.56 9.24 9.71
N LYS A 171 -2.69 8.66 9.30
CA LYS A 171 -2.72 7.51 8.41
C LYS A 171 -1.93 7.77 7.13
N ARG A 172 -2.20 8.89 6.43
CA ARG A 172 -1.52 9.21 5.17
C ARG A 172 -0.01 9.41 5.35
N ILE A 173 0.44 10.05 6.43
CA ILE A 173 1.88 10.19 6.73
C ILE A 173 2.52 8.81 6.88
N ALA A 174 1.89 7.93 7.66
CA ALA A 174 2.39 6.57 7.88
C ALA A 174 2.39 5.71 6.60
N ASP A 175 1.34 5.83 5.78
CA ASP A 175 1.23 5.18 4.47
C ASP A 175 2.40 5.59 3.56
N VAL A 176 2.70 6.88 3.48
CA VAL A 176 3.81 7.40 2.67
C VAL A 176 5.14 6.87 3.18
N CYS A 177 5.35 6.83 4.51
CA CYS A 177 6.56 6.27 5.07
C CYS A 177 6.75 4.80 4.68
N LEU A 178 5.71 3.97 4.87
CA LEU A 178 5.79 2.54 4.58
C LEU A 178 5.94 2.28 3.08
N PHE A 179 5.22 3.05 2.26
CA PHE A 179 5.31 2.97 0.81
C PHE A 179 6.71 3.31 0.30
N LEU A 180 7.29 4.43 0.73
CA LEU A 180 8.63 4.84 0.28
C LEU A 180 9.70 3.90 0.82
N ALA A 181 9.63 3.49 2.09
CA ALA A 181 10.59 2.56 2.69
C ALA A 181 10.53 1.17 2.04
N GLY A 182 9.33 0.64 1.77
CA GLY A 182 9.14 -0.69 1.21
C GLY A 182 9.30 -0.77 -0.31
N MET A 183 8.70 0.14 -1.07
CA MET A 183 8.62 0.08 -2.54
C MET A 183 9.76 0.83 -3.25
N PHE A 184 10.30 1.87 -2.62
CA PHE A 184 11.30 2.76 -3.21
C PHE A 184 12.42 3.17 -2.23
N PRO A 185 13.06 2.22 -1.52
CA PRO A 185 14.16 2.55 -0.59
C PRO A 185 15.29 3.33 -1.28
N GLU A 186 15.56 3.04 -2.55
CA GLU A 186 16.56 3.75 -3.36
C GLU A 186 16.23 5.24 -3.58
N TYR A 187 14.93 5.60 -3.62
CA TYR A 187 14.48 6.99 -3.74
C TYR A 187 14.81 7.76 -2.47
N VAL A 188 14.55 7.16 -1.31
CA VAL A 188 14.86 7.73 0.01
C VAL A 188 16.36 7.98 0.14
N GLU A 189 17.20 6.99 -0.21
CA GLU A 189 18.65 7.13 -0.15
C GLU A 189 19.21 8.17 -1.13
N ALA A 190 18.63 8.28 -2.32
CA ALA A 190 19.03 9.29 -3.30
C ALA A 190 18.70 10.70 -2.80
N GLN A 191 17.51 10.90 -2.23
CA GLN A 191 17.08 12.19 -1.71
C GLN A 191 17.93 12.66 -0.51
N ALA A 192 18.34 11.73 0.37
CA ALA A 192 19.23 12.02 1.50
C ALA A 192 20.61 12.53 1.07
N ARG A 193 21.10 12.11 -0.11
CA ARG A 193 22.42 12.47 -0.64
C ARG A 193 22.48 13.87 -1.27
N TYR A 194 21.34 14.45 -1.67
CA TYR A 194 21.35 15.76 -2.35
C TYR A 194 21.59 16.92 -1.37
N PRO A 195 22.67 17.73 -1.55
CA PRO A 195 23.09 18.74 -0.58
C PRO A 195 22.06 19.84 -0.26
N PHE A 196 21.13 20.08 -1.20
CA PHE A 196 20.14 21.16 -1.15
C PHE A 196 18.70 20.67 -0.93
N SER A 197 18.50 19.38 -0.59
CA SER A 197 17.21 18.93 -0.09
C SER A 197 17.01 19.54 1.31
N HIS A 198 15.95 20.35 1.47
CA HIS A 198 15.53 20.86 2.78
C HIS A 198 15.08 19.74 3.74
N PHE A 199 14.97 18.50 3.25
CA PHE A 199 14.46 17.34 3.96
C PHE A 199 15.41 16.15 3.75
N ARG A 200 16.51 16.12 4.52
CA ARG A 200 17.41 14.96 4.59
C ARG A 200 16.84 13.96 5.59
N ARG A 201 15.93 13.10 5.14
CA ARG A 201 15.51 11.93 5.92
C ARG A 201 16.26 10.70 5.46
N SER A 202 16.77 9.96 6.43
CA SER A 202 17.27 8.60 6.25
C SER A 202 16.10 7.61 6.19
N LEU A 203 16.37 6.38 5.75
CA LEU A 203 15.39 5.28 5.83
C LEU A 203 14.92 5.06 7.28
N GLU A 204 15.84 5.14 8.25
CA GLU A 204 15.53 5.02 9.68
C GLU A 204 14.59 6.13 10.18
N ASP A 205 14.63 7.32 9.57
CA ASP A 205 13.67 8.37 9.88
C ASP A 205 12.28 8.02 9.37
N TYR A 206 12.16 7.46 8.16
CA TYR A 206 10.87 6.98 7.64
C TYR A 206 10.31 5.81 8.48
N GLU A 207 11.16 4.86 8.88
CA GLU A 207 10.78 3.77 9.80
C GLU A 207 10.21 4.32 11.12
N ARG A 208 10.93 5.27 11.73
CA ARG A 208 10.56 5.88 13.02
C ARG A 208 9.27 6.68 12.93
N GLU A 209 9.15 7.57 11.94
CA GLU A 209 7.96 8.39 11.74
C GLU A 209 6.76 7.52 11.36
N GLY A 210 6.96 6.54 10.47
CA GLY A 210 5.91 5.62 10.05
C GLY A 210 5.30 4.84 11.22
N ARG A 211 6.15 4.25 12.09
CA ARG A 211 5.72 3.61 13.35
C ARG A 211 4.91 4.58 14.21
N ALA A 212 5.43 5.78 14.44
CA ALA A 212 4.79 6.76 15.31
C ALA A 212 3.41 7.17 14.78
N PHE A 213 3.30 7.48 13.49
CA PHE A 213 2.06 7.94 12.89
C PHE A 213 1.01 6.83 12.73
N TYR A 214 1.40 5.58 12.48
CA TYR A 214 0.46 4.46 12.57
C TYR A 214 -0.08 4.29 13.99
N GLY A 215 0.78 4.39 15.01
CA GLY A 215 0.35 4.34 16.41
C GLY A 215 -0.61 5.49 16.77
N LEU A 216 -0.32 6.72 16.32
CA LEU A 216 -1.21 7.86 16.50
C LEU A 216 -2.56 7.69 15.78
N ALA A 217 -2.56 7.12 14.57
CA ALA A 217 -3.77 6.86 13.81
C ALA A 217 -4.62 5.77 14.49
N ALA A 218 -4.01 4.67 14.93
CA ALA A 218 -4.68 3.58 15.64
C ALA A 218 -5.30 4.04 16.98
N GLY A 219 -4.64 4.95 17.70
CA GLY A 219 -5.15 5.51 18.96
C GLY A 219 -6.17 6.65 18.82
N HIS A 220 -6.49 7.08 17.60
CA HIS A 220 -7.36 8.24 17.37
C HIS A 220 -8.84 7.86 17.40
N GLN A 221 -9.68 8.68 18.04
CA GLN A 221 -11.15 8.50 18.09
C GLN A 221 -11.86 8.53 16.72
N GLY A 222 -11.14 8.92 15.66
CA GLY A 222 -11.64 8.93 14.28
C GLY A 222 -11.59 7.56 13.61
N ALA A 223 -10.88 6.58 14.19
CA ALA A 223 -10.84 5.21 13.70
C ALA A 223 -12.14 4.50 14.12
N GLN A 224 -13.18 4.60 13.28
CA GLN A 224 -14.49 4.00 13.58
C GLN A 224 -14.56 2.50 13.24
N ASP A 225 -13.62 2.01 12.42
CA ASP A 225 -13.53 0.61 12.02
C ASP A 225 -12.51 -0.15 12.90
N PRO A 226 -12.93 -1.14 13.69
CA PRO A 226 -12.05 -1.96 14.51
C PRO A 226 -11.00 -2.74 13.72
N GLN A 227 -11.32 -3.21 12.51
CA GLN A 227 -10.38 -3.99 11.67
C GLN A 227 -9.26 -3.09 11.15
N LEU A 228 -9.63 -1.89 10.68
CA LEU A 228 -8.68 -0.86 10.29
C LEU A 228 -7.78 -0.50 11.47
N THR A 229 -8.36 -0.24 12.63
CA THR A 229 -7.61 0.11 13.85
C THR A 229 -6.59 -0.97 14.23
N ALA A 230 -7.01 -2.25 14.20
CA ALA A 230 -6.13 -3.38 14.46
C ALA A 230 -5.00 -3.48 13.43
N ALA A 231 -5.30 -3.31 12.13
CA ALA A 231 -4.29 -3.34 11.08
C ALA A 231 -3.24 -2.23 11.27
N LEU A 232 -3.68 -0.99 11.58
CA LEU A 232 -2.77 0.14 11.85
C LEU A 232 -1.90 -0.13 13.08
N ALA A 233 -2.45 -0.69 14.16
CA ALA A 233 -1.69 -1.04 15.36
C ALA A 233 -0.64 -2.12 15.05
N THR A 234 -1.02 -3.19 14.35
CA THR A 234 -0.11 -4.24 13.90
C THR A 234 1.03 -3.68 13.05
N LEU A 235 0.74 -2.76 12.12
CA LEU A 235 1.74 -2.10 11.27
C LEU A 235 2.66 -1.16 12.06
N ALA A 236 2.15 -0.48 13.10
CA ALA A 236 3.00 0.33 13.98
C ALA A 236 4.03 -0.56 14.70
N GLU A 237 3.58 -1.67 15.28
CA GLU A 237 4.44 -2.60 16.01
C GLU A 237 5.43 -3.32 15.10
N ASN A 238 5.02 -3.66 13.88
CA ASN A 238 5.78 -4.50 12.95
C ASN A 238 6.25 -3.75 11.69
N PHE A 239 6.49 -2.44 11.79
CA PHE A 239 6.76 -1.58 10.61
C PHE A 239 7.86 -2.12 9.68
N THR A 240 9.07 -2.38 10.21
CA THR A 240 10.19 -2.91 9.43
C THR A 240 9.91 -4.30 8.86
N LEU A 241 9.11 -5.12 9.55
CA LEU A 241 8.66 -6.41 9.02
C LEU A 241 7.64 -6.23 7.88
N ALA A 242 6.81 -5.19 7.94
CA ALA A 242 5.83 -4.85 6.92
C ALA A 242 6.45 -4.28 5.65
N GLU A 243 7.64 -3.68 5.72
CA GLU A 243 8.40 -3.26 4.55
C GLU A 243 8.80 -4.46 3.68
N LYS A 244 9.20 -5.57 4.30
CA LYS A 244 9.73 -6.76 3.63
C LYS A 244 8.82 -7.34 2.55
N PRO A 245 7.53 -7.60 2.78
CA PRO A 245 6.64 -8.06 1.71
C PRO A 245 6.47 -7.02 0.61
N LEU A 246 6.51 -5.71 0.92
CA LEU A 246 6.43 -4.65 -0.09
C LEU A 246 7.71 -4.61 -0.94
N THR A 247 8.88 -4.67 -0.32
CA THR A 247 10.17 -4.79 -1.00
C THR A 247 10.21 -6.04 -1.87
N PHE A 248 9.74 -7.18 -1.36
CA PHE A 248 9.64 -8.40 -2.14
C PHE A 248 8.72 -8.23 -3.36
N VAL A 249 7.58 -7.58 -3.21
CA VAL A 249 6.67 -7.29 -4.34
C VAL A 249 7.33 -6.33 -5.35
N SER A 250 7.95 -5.26 -4.87
CA SER A 250 8.72 -4.30 -5.67
C SER A 250 9.75 -5.02 -6.53
N ASP A 251 10.61 -5.83 -5.90
CA ASP A 251 11.79 -6.39 -6.54
C ASP A 251 11.45 -7.61 -7.40
N ARG A 252 10.42 -8.38 -7.02
CA ARG A 252 10.08 -9.63 -7.73
C ARG A 252 9.05 -9.45 -8.84
N TYR A 253 8.04 -8.62 -8.62
CA TYR A 253 6.89 -8.53 -9.54
C TYR A 253 6.79 -7.17 -10.25
N LEU A 254 7.30 -6.09 -9.64
CA LEU A 254 7.14 -4.73 -10.16
C LEU A 254 8.45 -4.08 -10.61
N HIS A 255 9.58 -4.80 -10.60
CA HIS A 255 10.91 -4.21 -10.81
C HIS A 255 11.02 -3.30 -12.05
N LEU A 256 10.45 -3.74 -13.18
CA LEU A 256 10.50 -2.99 -14.45
C LEU A 256 9.37 -1.96 -14.61
N ARG A 257 8.34 -2.00 -13.76
CA ARG A 257 7.08 -1.25 -13.95
C ARG A 257 6.74 -0.31 -12.81
N LYS A 258 7.39 -0.42 -11.64
CA LYS A 258 7.02 0.35 -10.44
C LYS A 258 7.06 1.86 -10.68
N HIS A 259 8.08 2.35 -11.39
CA HIS A 259 8.20 3.76 -11.75
C HIS A 259 7.05 4.26 -12.65
N THR A 260 6.60 3.43 -13.59
CA THR A 260 5.45 3.75 -14.46
C THR A 260 4.10 3.59 -13.74
N LEU A 261 3.99 2.64 -12.82
CA LEU A 261 2.75 2.37 -12.09
C LEU A 261 2.46 3.43 -11.02
N PHE A 262 3.51 4.04 -10.45
CA PHE A 262 3.41 5.01 -9.36
C PHE A 262 3.85 6.45 -9.73
N ASP A 263 4.23 6.68 -10.99
CA ASP A 263 4.74 7.98 -11.48
C ASP A 263 5.91 8.57 -10.66
N LEU A 264 6.87 7.72 -10.27
CA LEU A 264 8.04 8.07 -9.43
C LEU A 264 9.38 7.75 -10.09
#